data_AF-A0A0M2PWT0-F1
#
_entry.id   AF-A0A0M2PWT0-F1
#
_cell.length_a   1.000
_cell.length_b   1.000
_cell.length_c   1.000
_cell.angle_alpha   90.00
_cell.angle_beta   90.00
_cell.angle_gamma   90.00
#
_symmetry.space_group_name_H-M   'P 1'
#
loop_
_entity.id
_entity.type
_entity.pdbx_description
1 polymer ?
#
loop_
_entity_poly.entity_id
_entity_poly.type
_entity_poly.pdbx_seq_one_letter_code
_entity_poly.pdbx_strand_id
1 'polypeptide(L)'
;MTCGAGWLCEHRWPGVARLVGWRRAMGTEPVTRWWEGSGRRVAFGRGDRGFVVINGDRDPWGAVLRTDLPPGRYDNWLATDPGAIVVDEGGYCG
;
A
#
# COMPACT_ATOMS: atom_id res chain seq x y z
N MET A 1 -13.04 -14.09 -13.80
CA MET A 1 -12.11 -14.00 -14.96
C MET A 1 -11.28 -15.27 -14.97
N THR A 2 -11.67 -16.28 -15.73
CA THR A 2 -10.88 -17.50 -15.96
C THR A 2 -10.09 -17.31 -17.26
N CYS A 3 -8.84 -17.76 -17.30
CA CYS A 3 -7.92 -17.50 -18.42
C CYS A 3 -8.12 -18.44 -19.63
N GLY A 4 -9.33 -18.99 -19.78
CA GLY A 4 -9.56 -20.13 -20.66
C GLY A 4 -8.92 -21.43 -20.13
N ALA A 5 -9.45 -22.57 -20.57
CA ALA A 5 -8.85 -23.90 -20.38
C ALA A 5 -8.45 -24.29 -18.94
N GLY A 6 -9.15 -23.80 -17.92
CA GLY A 6 -8.91 -24.16 -16.50
C GLY A 6 -7.82 -23.36 -15.77
N TRP A 7 -7.23 -22.34 -16.40
CA TRP A 7 -6.21 -21.51 -15.76
C TRP A 7 -6.79 -20.40 -14.87
N LEU A 8 -6.24 -20.27 -13.65
CA LEU A 8 -6.64 -19.27 -12.64
C LEU A 8 -6.14 -17.85 -12.93
N CYS A 9 -4.94 -17.73 -13.51
CA CYS A 9 -4.33 -16.45 -13.89
C CYS A 9 -4.23 -15.43 -12.74
N GLU A 10 -3.70 -15.83 -11.58
CA GLU A 10 -3.52 -14.92 -10.43
C GLU A 10 -2.71 -13.67 -10.77
N HIS A 11 -1.74 -13.80 -11.67
CA HIS A 11 -0.93 -12.68 -12.18
C HIS A 11 -1.75 -11.57 -12.86
N ARG A 12 -2.99 -11.86 -13.28
CA ARG A 12 -3.91 -10.89 -13.89
C ARG A 12 -4.94 -10.33 -12.92
N TRP A 13 -5.02 -10.88 -11.70
CA TRP A 13 -5.93 -10.34 -10.70
C TRP A 13 -5.57 -8.87 -10.46
N PRO A 14 -6.54 -7.94 -10.47
CA PRO A 14 -6.24 -6.50 -10.42
C PRO A 14 -5.32 -6.12 -9.26
N GLY A 15 -5.56 -6.64 -8.06
CA GLY A 15 -4.69 -6.38 -6.89
C GLY A 15 -3.25 -6.86 -7.09
N VAL A 16 -3.06 -8.06 -7.66
CA VAL A 16 -1.74 -8.63 -7.93
C VAL A 16 -1.00 -7.82 -9.00
N ALA A 17 -1.65 -7.55 -10.13
CA ALA A 17 -1.06 -6.77 -11.22
C ALA A 17 -0.68 -5.35 -10.76
N ARG A 18 -1.53 -4.70 -9.95
CA ARG A 18 -1.26 -3.39 -9.39
C ARG A 18 -0.11 -3.40 -8.38
N LEU A 19 -0.02 -4.42 -7.51
CA LEU A 19 1.13 -4.60 -6.61
C LEU A 19 2.45 -4.81 -7.35
N VAL A 20 2.43 -5.53 -8.47
CA VAL A 20 3.61 -5.67 -9.36
C VAL A 20 4.01 -4.31 -9.93
N GLY A 21 3.05 -3.51 -10.39
CA GLY A 21 3.28 -2.14 -10.85
C GLY A 21 3.86 -1.25 -9.75
N TRP A 22 3.29 -1.28 -8.54
CA TRP A 22 3.79 -0.56 -7.38
C TRP A 22 5.24 -0.96 -7.05
N ARG A 23 5.53 -2.27 -6.99
CA ARG A 23 6.89 -2.76 -6.71
C ARG A 23 7.91 -2.28 -7.74
N ARG A 24 7.52 -2.15 -9.01
CA ARG A 24 8.38 -1.59 -10.07
C ARG A 24 8.65 -0.11 -9.84
N ALA A 25 7.62 0.68 -9.51
CA ALA A 25 7.74 2.11 -9.23
C ALA A 25 8.66 2.41 -8.03
N MET A 26 8.66 1.54 -7.01
CA MET A 26 9.52 1.67 -5.83
C MET A 26 11.00 1.30 -6.08
N GLY A 27 11.31 0.63 -7.20
CA GLY A 27 12.69 0.25 -7.52
C GLY A 27 13.39 -0.52 -6.39
N THR A 28 14.62 -0.11 -6.07
CA THR A 28 15.48 -0.73 -5.07
C THR A 28 15.46 -0.04 -3.70
N GLU A 29 14.53 0.89 -3.47
CA GLU A 29 14.44 1.61 -2.20
C GLU A 29 14.42 0.66 -1.00
N PRO A 30 15.09 0.98 0.11
CA PRO A 30 15.06 0.12 1.29
C PRO A 30 13.66 0.09 1.90
N VAL A 31 13.37 -0.92 2.71
CA VAL A 31 12.20 -0.87 3.59
C VAL A 31 12.49 0.16 4.68
N THR A 32 11.58 1.12 4.86
CA THR A 32 11.69 2.15 5.88
C THR A 32 10.41 2.17 6.72
N ARG A 33 10.43 2.91 7.84
CA ARG A 33 9.23 3.18 8.67
C ARG A 33 8.41 1.92 8.98
N TRP A 34 9.10 0.82 9.29
CA TRP A 34 8.43 -0.40 9.70
C TRP A 34 7.60 -0.13 10.95
N TRP A 35 6.33 -0.50 10.87
CA TRP A 35 5.39 -0.39 11.97
C TRP A 35 4.61 -1.69 12.07
N GLU A 36 4.46 -2.16 13.30
CA GLU A 36 3.67 -3.33 13.64
C GLU A 36 2.76 -2.95 14.80
N GLY A 37 1.48 -3.28 14.66
CA GLY A 37 0.44 -2.96 15.64
C GLY A 37 0.15 -4.13 16.58
N SER A 38 -0.86 -3.95 17.42
CA SER A 38 -1.56 -5.10 17.98
C SER A 38 -2.37 -5.81 16.89
N GLY A 39 -2.46 -7.13 16.98
CA GLY A 39 -3.21 -7.93 16.01
C GLY A 39 -2.45 -8.16 14.69
N ARG A 40 -3.19 -8.29 13.58
CA ARG A 40 -2.61 -8.60 12.26
C ARG A 40 -2.50 -7.33 11.41
N ARG A 41 -1.73 -6.36 11.88
CA ARG A 41 -1.59 -5.03 11.25
C ARG A 41 -0.13 -4.67 11.05
N VAL A 42 0.21 -4.26 9.84
CA VAL A 42 1.57 -3.86 9.48
C VAL A 42 1.54 -2.68 8.53
N ALA A 43 2.52 -1.80 8.65
CA ALA A 43 2.76 -0.73 7.68
C ALA A 43 4.25 -0.52 7.48
N PHE A 44 4.65 -0.12 6.27
CA PHE A 44 6.05 0.19 5.97
C PHE A 44 6.19 1.03 4.70
N GLY A 45 7.30 1.77 4.63
CA GLY A 45 7.71 2.56 3.48
C GLY A 45 8.71 1.84 2.57
N ARG A 46 8.88 2.39 1.37
CA ARG A 46 9.96 2.10 0.44
C ARG A 46 10.67 3.40 0.10
N GLY A 47 11.52 3.85 1.02
CA GLY A 47 12.10 5.19 0.98
C GLY A 47 11.00 6.25 0.89
N ASP A 48 11.28 7.30 0.13
CA ASP A 48 10.36 8.42 -0.15
C ASP A 48 9.41 8.16 -1.33
N ARG A 49 9.39 6.94 -1.87
CA ARG A 49 8.67 6.63 -3.11
C ARG A 49 7.30 6.02 -2.89
N GLY A 50 7.08 5.31 -1.79
CA GLY A 50 5.79 4.69 -1.51
C GLY A 50 5.67 4.15 -0.10
N PHE A 51 4.42 3.91 0.29
CA PHE A 51 4.06 3.44 1.61
C PHE A 51 2.91 2.42 1.48
N VAL A 52 2.93 1.39 2.32
CA VAL A 52 1.92 0.32 2.33
C VAL A 52 1.38 0.16 3.74
N VAL A 53 0.06 0.02 3.84
CA VAL A 53 -0.67 -0.26 5.07
C VAL A 53 -1.52 -1.50 4.84
N ILE A 54 -1.40 -2.49 5.72
CA ILE A 54 -2.12 -3.76 5.63
C ILE A 54 -2.85 -3.99 6.95
N ASN A 55 -4.18 -4.10 6.87
CA ASN A 55 -5.02 -4.54 7.96
C ASN A 55 -5.55 -5.94 7.64
N GLY A 56 -5.04 -6.94 8.36
CA GLY A 56 -5.55 -8.30 8.28
C GLY A 56 -6.76 -8.53 9.18
N ASP A 57 -6.99 -7.68 10.18
CA ASP A 57 -8.09 -7.82 11.13
C ASP A 57 -9.45 -7.49 10.50
N ARG A 58 -10.52 -7.89 11.18
CA ARG A 58 -11.89 -7.58 10.75
C ARG A 58 -12.29 -6.14 11.04
N ASP A 59 -11.77 -5.59 12.14
CA ASP A 59 -12.13 -4.25 12.58
C ASP A 59 -11.40 -3.19 11.77
N PRO A 60 -12.06 -2.05 11.47
CA PRO A 60 -11.41 -0.90 10.87
C PRO A 60 -10.23 -0.43 11.71
N TRP A 61 -9.22 0.10 11.04
CA TRP A 61 -8.03 0.62 11.68
C TRP A 61 -7.80 2.07 11.25
N GLY A 62 -7.97 2.99 12.20
CA GLY A 62 -7.52 4.38 12.06
C GLY A 62 -6.16 4.54 12.74
N ALA A 63 -5.15 4.96 11.99
CA ALA A 63 -3.83 5.27 12.52
C ALA A 63 -3.22 6.45 11.80
N VAL A 64 -2.47 7.24 12.56
CA VAL A 64 -1.56 8.27 12.04
C VAL A 64 -0.18 7.63 11.97
N LEU A 65 0.32 7.44 10.75
CA LEU A 65 1.57 6.73 10.50
C LEU A 65 2.60 7.68 9.92
N ARG A 66 3.85 7.59 10.41
CA ARG A 66 4.96 8.36 9.85
C ARG A 66 5.46 7.68 8.58
N THR A 67 5.47 8.43 7.49
CA THR A 67 6.03 8.03 6.20
C THR A 67 7.35 8.75 5.96
N ASP A 68 8.03 8.42 4.87
CA ASP A 68 9.12 9.23 4.31
C ASP A 68 8.68 9.93 3.01
N LEU A 69 7.38 9.91 2.69
CA LEU A 69 6.85 10.52 1.48
C LEU A 69 6.88 12.04 1.58
N PRO A 70 7.12 12.75 0.47
CA PRO A 70 6.89 14.18 0.40
C PRO A 70 5.43 14.52 0.75
N PRO A 71 5.17 15.70 1.36
CA PRO A 71 3.83 16.17 1.61
C PRO A 71 3.03 16.25 0.30
N GLY A 72 1.78 15.80 0.32
CA GLY A 72 0.98 15.76 -0.90
C GLY A 72 -0.22 14.83 -0.84
N ARG A 73 -0.90 14.73 -1.98
CA ARG A 73 -2.10 13.92 -2.17
C ARG A 73 -1.74 12.69 -3.01
N TYR A 74 -1.99 11.51 -2.46
CA TYR A 74 -1.65 10.22 -3.06
C TYR A 74 -2.90 9.40 -3.31
N ASP A 75 -2.97 8.78 -4.48
CA ASP A 75 -4.04 7.84 -4.80
C ASP A 75 -3.72 6.47 -4.21
N ASN A 76 -4.69 5.84 -3.53
CA ASN A 76 -4.53 4.45 -3.13
C ASN A 76 -4.79 3.53 -4.33
N TRP A 77 -3.70 3.12 -4.97
CA TRP A 77 -3.77 2.29 -6.18
C TRP A 77 -4.39 0.91 -5.94
N LEU A 78 -4.44 0.40 -4.71
CA LEU A 78 -4.94 -0.93 -4.41
C LEU A 78 -6.46 -0.98 -4.20
N ALA A 79 -7.08 0.13 -3.81
CA ALA A 79 -8.53 0.18 -3.64
C ALA A 79 -9.26 0.47 -4.95
N THR A 80 -10.48 -0.08 -5.06
CA THR A 80 -11.38 0.13 -6.20
C THR A 80 -12.03 1.51 -6.15
N ASP A 81 -12.15 2.11 -4.96
CA ASP A 81 -12.54 3.51 -4.73
C ASP A 81 -11.72 4.05 -3.53
N PRO A 82 -10.51 4.58 -3.78
CA PRO A 82 -9.54 4.81 -2.71
C PRO A 82 -9.76 6.06 -1.86
N GLY A 83 -10.55 7.02 -2.32
CA GLY A 83 -10.32 8.41 -1.93
C GLY A 83 -8.85 8.81 -2.20
N ALA A 84 -8.40 9.91 -1.62
CA ALA A 84 -6.99 10.27 -1.64
C ALA A 84 -6.43 10.31 -0.23
N ILE A 85 -5.24 9.76 -0.06
CA ILE A 85 -4.48 9.80 1.18
C ILE A 85 -3.64 11.08 1.15
N VAL A 86 -3.73 11.88 2.22
CA VAL A 86 -2.93 13.10 2.36
C VAL A 86 -1.77 12.82 3.29
N VAL A 87 -0.57 13.23 2.86
CA VAL A 87 0.63 13.28 3.69
C VAL A 87 0.85 14.74 4.05
N ASP A 88 0.93 15.03 5.34
CA ASP A 88 1.16 16.38 5.85
C ASP A 88 2.63 16.83 5.72
N GLU A 89 2.92 18.08 6.10
CA GLU A 89 4.28 18.64 6.07
C GLU A 89 5.28 17.90 6.98
N GLY A 90 4.78 17.18 7.99
CA GLY A 90 5.59 16.35 8.89
C GLY A 90 5.86 14.94 8.35
N GLY A 91 5.31 14.59 7.18
CA GLY A 91 5.42 13.27 6.59
C GLY A 91 4.45 12.24 7.18
N TYR A 92 3.41 12.67 7.90
CA TYR A 92 2.42 11.77 8.48
C TYR A 92 1.21 11.59 7.55
N CYS A 93 0.71 10.36 7.45
CA CYS A 93 -0.56 10.06 6.81
C CYS A 93 -1.59 9.60 7.85
N GLY A 94 -2.83 10.05 7.72
CA GLY A 94 -3.96 9.71 8.61
C GLY A 94 -5.30 10.04 7.98
#